data_AF-A0A098VPV1-F1
#
_entry.id   AF-A0A098VPV1-F1
#
_cell.length_a   1.000
_cell.length_b   1.000
_cell.length_c   1.000
_cell.angle_alpha   90.00
_cell.angle_beta   90.00
_cell.angle_gamma   90.00
#
_symmetry.space_group_name_H-M   'P 1'
#
loop_
_entity.id
_entity.type
_entity.pdbx_description
1 polymer ?
#
loop_
_entity_poly.entity_id
_entity_poly.type
_entity_poly.pdbx_seq_one_letter_code
_entity_poly.pdbx_strand_id
1 'polypeptide(L)'
;MIVDEVNHAGNQDNAHLVCTPIRCTFEGCRQGLFDSASGFLAHLKNRHKLCVFQAFQVAPFLESYLNYYFTQDNCEIQIRSNFYSKDGITYVGATPENPGQLADALIRFKLEHSLLSCLLKQQKEDLCAPLEHEKCFICNEAAGQSYPEYLAHLDKSHGLVLGKAYNLVFLPEFIAVLRNRLLKNLCCIFCDNCFESVDAVKTHMQGKRHARINPLDTSFDKYYLINYQDDNWHGAVDSDSSWGEWQESDTEKIKCLFDDQDFNDFDDLFEGHLPEIHGLDLKKISRQSLHSFYDLVKIINYLRERVLLGLLLYL
;
A
#
# COMPACT_ATOMS: atom_id res chain seq x y z
N MET A 1 27.67 -26.33 -12.72
CA MET A 1 26.80 -25.31 -13.30
C MET A 1 25.67 -25.11 -12.31
N ILE A 2 25.93 -24.51 -11.14
CA ILE A 2 25.87 -23.06 -10.89
C ILE A 2 24.75 -22.45 -11.72
N VAL A 3 23.57 -22.34 -11.12
CA VAL A 3 22.48 -21.52 -11.62
C VAL A 3 22.48 -20.32 -10.68
N ASP A 4 22.83 -19.18 -11.26
CA ASP A 4 23.13 -17.94 -10.58
C ASP A 4 21.92 -17.39 -9.83
N GLU A 5 22.22 -16.85 -8.66
CA GLU A 5 21.40 -15.94 -7.88
C GLU A 5 21.04 -14.72 -8.74
N VAL A 6 19.81 -14.69 -9.27
CA VAL A 6 19.27 -13.46 -9.85
C VAL A 6 18.82 -12.55 -8.72
N ASN A 7 19.78 -11.76 -8.22
CA ASN A 7 19.56 -10.56 -7.41
C ASN A 7 18.59 -9.62 -8.14
N HIS A 8 17.30 -9.71 -7.81
CA HIS A 8 16.33 -8.66 -8.08
C HIS A 8 16.47 -7.59 -7.00
N ALA A 9 17.47 -6.73 -7.19
CA ALA A 9 17.60 -5.48 -6.46
C ALA A 9 16.58 -4.47 -7.03
N GLY A 10 15.32 -4.65 -6.65
CA GLY A 10 14.22 -3.74 -6.93
C GLY A 10 13.37 -3.64 -5.67
N ASN A 11 13.50 -2.50 -4.96
CA ASN A 11 12.63 -2.01 -3.89
C ASN A 11 12.19 -3.04 -2.82
N GLN A 12 13.12 -3.44 -1.93
CA GLN A 12 12.90 -4.55 -0.99
C GLN A 12 12.40 -4.18 0.43
N ASP A 13 12.22 -2.92 0.80
CA ASP A 13 12.11 -2.57 2.25
C ASP A 13 10.79 -1.92 2.70
N ASN A 14 9.64 -2.45 2.26
CA ASN A 14 8.34 -2.12 2.87
C ASN A 14 8.18 -2.66 4.32
N ALA A 15 9.19 -3.33 4.86
CA ALA A 15 9.22 -3.92 6.21
C ALA A 15 9.15 -2.90 7.36
N HIS A 16 9.29 -1.61 7.05
CA HIS A 16 9.25 -0.49 8.02
C HIS A 16 7.89 0.21 8.11
N LEU A 17 6.96 -0.10 7.20
CA LEU A 17 5.63 0.55 7.09
C LEU A 17 4.61 0.11 8.16
N VAL A 18 5.06 -0.59 9.20
CA VAL A 18 4.18 -1.11 10.24
C VAL A 18 3.66 0.04 11.10
N CYS A 19 2.35 0.25 11.07
CA CYS A 19 1.69 1.28 11.87
C CYS A 19 1.49 0.88 13.35
N THR A 20 1.61 -0.40 13.73
CA THR A 20 1.37 -0.86 15.11
C THR A 20 2.30 -2.02 15.54
N PRO A 21 2.81 -2.02 16.79
CA PRO A 21 3.63 -3.11 17.30
C PRO A 21 2.88 -4.45 17.21
N ILE A 22 3.49 -5.46 16.58
CA ILE A 22 2.85 -6.74 16.32
C ILE A 22 3.14 -7.69 17.47
N ARG A 23 2.12 -8.43 17.95
CA ARG A 23 2.29 -9.49 18.95
C ARG A 23 2.14 -10.86 18.30
N CYS A 24 3.02 -11.78 18.66
CA CYS A 24 2.83 -13.19 18.31
C CYS A 24 1.64 -13.78 19.10
N THR A 25 0.61 -14.24 18.39
CA THR A 25 -0.60 -14.86 18.96
C THR A 25 -0.58 -16.40 18.90
N PHE A 26 0.46 -17.00 18.32
CA PHE A 26 0.58 -18.45 18.22
C PHE A 26 0.67 -19.12 19.60
N GLU A 27 -0.03 -20.25 19.77
CA GLU A 27 -0.06 -21.01 21.02
C GLU A 27 1.37 -21.38 21.47
N GLY A 28 1.64 -21.17 22.76
CA GLY A 28 2.96 -21.44 23.35
C GLY A 28 4.05 -20.43 23.00
N CYS A 29 3.76 -19.36 22.25
CA CYS A 29 4.67 -18.24 22.04
C CYS A 29 4.50 -17.15 23.11
N ARG A 30 5.59 -16.80 23.80
CA ARG A 30 5.64 -15.73 24.81
C ARG A 30 6.64 -14.62 24.47
N GLN A 31 7.05 -14.51 23.20
CA GLN A 31 7.89 -13.38 22.80
C GLN A 31 7.07 -12.08 22.81
N GLY A 32 7.77 -10.98 23.09
CA GLY A 32 7.18 -9.66 23.31
C GLY A 32 6.59 -9.01 22.06
N LEU A 33 6.27 -7.73 22.18
CA LEU A 33 5.86 -6.89 21.06
C LEU A 33 7.04 -6.68 20.10
N PHE A 34 6.75 -6.69 18.81
CA PHE A 34 7.71 -6.43 17.75
C PHE A 34 7.43 -5.06 17.14
N ASP A 35 8.43 -4.19 17.14
CA ASP A 35 8.32 -2.82 16.62
C ASP A 35 8.55 -2.72 15.10
N SER A 36 8.85 -3.85 14.43
CA SER A 36 9.04 -3.91 12.97
C SER A 36 8.53 -5.22 12.37
N ALA A 37 8.06 -5.17 11.11
CA ALA A 37 7.63 -6.37 10.39
C ALA A 37 8.80 -7.30 10.11
N SER A 38 9.99 -6.77 9.80
CA SER A 38 11.20 -7.58 9.59
C SER A 38 11.56 -8.40 10.82
N GLY A 39 11.51 -7.80 12.01
CA GLY A 39 11.74 -8.48 13.29
C GLY A 39 10.71 -9.58 13.55
N PHE A 40 9.44 -9.30 13.25
CA PHE A 40 8.36 -10.26 13.41
C PHE A 40 8.42 -11.41 12.39
N LEU A 41 8.74 -11.14 11.14
CA LEU A 41 8.94 -12.15 10.09
C LEU A 41 10.13 -13.06 10.41
N ALA A 42 11.23 -12.51 10.92
CA ALA A 42 12.38 -13.29 11.39
C ALA A 42 11.98 -14.20 12.57
N HIS A 43 11.16 -13.70 13.49
CA HIS A 43 10.60 -14.49 14.58
C HIS A 43 9.74 -15.66 14.07
N LEU A 44 8.82 -15.41 13.14
CA LEU A 44 7.96 -16.43 12.53
C LEU A 44 8.80 -17.53 11.85
N LYS A 45 9.83 -17.15 11.09
CA LYS A 45 10.73 -18.10 10.43
C LYS A 45 11.50 -18.97 11.43
N ASN A 46 12.09 -18.35 12.45
CA ASN A 46 13.00 -19.05 13.37
C ASN A 46 12.26 -19.93 14.37
N ARG A 47 11.18 -19.41 14.98
CA ARG A 47 10.44 -20.09 16.04
C ARG A 47 9.28 -20.94 15.51
N HIS A 48 8.50 -20.38 14.58
CA HIS A 48 7.28 -21.02 14.08
C HIS A 48 7.49 -21.79 12.79
N LYS A 49 8.71 -21.76 12.22
CA LYS A 49 9.03 -22.33 10.90
C LYS A 49 8.03 -21.85 9.84
N LEU A 50 7.61 -20.59 9.96
CA LEU A 50 6.61 -19.97 9.09
C LEU A 50 7.26 -18.87 8.26
N CYS A 51 7.04 -18.88 6.94
CA CYS A 51 7.48 -17.81 6.05
C CYS A 51 6.31 -17.30 5.21
N VAL A 52 6.13 -15.98 5.12
CA VAL A 52 5.16 -15.39 4.18
C VAL A 52 5.84 -15.16 2.84
N PHE A 53 5.25 -15.67 1.76
CA PHE A 53 5.75 -15.40 0.41
C PHE A 53 5.51 -13.94 0.03
N GLN A 54 6.47 -13.28 -0.62
CA GLN A 54 6.42 -11.84 -0.91
C GLN A 54 6.00 -11.01 0.32
N ALA A 55 6.67 -11.25 1.46
CA ALA A 55 6.31 -10.66 2.74
C ALA A 55 6.32 -9.11 2.75
N PHE A 56 7.07 -8.49 1.85
CA PHE A 56 7.13 -7.04 1.69
C PHE A 56 5.76 -6.43 1.30
N GLN A 57 4.95 -7.14 0.51
CA GLN A 57 3.61 -6.67 0.10
C GLN A 57 2.62 -6.65 1.25
N VAL A 58 2.78 -7.55 2.22
CA VAL A 58 1.87 -7.65 3.36
C VAL A 58 2.40 -6.96 4.60
N ALA A 59 3.65 -6.48 4.59
CA ALA A 59 4.27 -5.86 5.75
C ALA A 59 3.41 -4.75 6.39
N PRO A 60 2.75 -3.85 5.64
CA PRO A 60 1.91 -2.80 6.21
C PRO A 60 0.67 -3.31 6.96
N PHE A 61 0.19 -4.52 6.65
CA PHE A 61 -1.03 -5.13 7.21
C PHE A 61 -0.80 -6.59 7.65
N LEU A 62 0.44 -6.90 8.07
CA LEU A 62 0.90 -8.27 8.32
C LEU A 62 0.10 -8.96 9.43
N GLU A 63 -0.29 -8.22 10.46
CA GLU A 63 -1.13 -8.74 11.54
C GLU A 63 -2.50 -9.19 11.02
N SER A 64 -3.20 -8.33 10.27
CA SER A 64 -4.50 -8.64 9.66
C SER A 64 -4.40 -9.80 8.67
N TYR A 65 -3.31 -9.85 7.91
CA TYR A 65 -3.04 -10.94 6.97
C TYR A 65 -2.88 -12.29 7.69
N LEU A 66 -2.09 -12.34 8.76
CA LEU A 66 -1.91 -13.56 9.53
C LEU A 66 -3.19 -13.95 10.30
N ASN A 67 -3.90 -12.97 10.86
CA ASN A 67 -5.18 -13.25 11.52
C ASN A 67 -6.19 -13.87 10.56
N TYR A 68 -6.23 -13.45 9.30
CA TYR A 68 -7.05 -14.10 8.28
C TYR A 68 -6.71 -15.58 8.12
N TYR A 69 -5.43 -15.96 8.11
CA TYR A 69 -5.04 -17.36 7.93
C TYR A 69 -5.09 -18.23 9.19
N PHE A 70 -4.93 -17.64 10.38
CA PHE A 70 -4.72 -18.37 11.64
C PHE A 70 -5.84 -18.23 12.68
N THR A 71 -6.92 -17.52 12.36
CA THR A 71 -8.14 -17.52 13.21
C THR A 71 -9.04 -18.71 12.87
N GLN A 72 -9.71 -19.27 13.89
CA GLN A 72 -10.40 -20.57 13.84
C GLN A 72 -11.63 -20.62 12.91
N ASP A 73 -12.09 -19.49 12.35
CA ASP A 73 -13.35 -19.39 11.61
C ASP A 73 -13.22 -19.60 10.09
N ASN A 74 -12.01 -19.79 9.54
CA ASN A 74 -11.82 -20.02 8.11
C ASN A 74 -11.74 -21.53 7.78
N CYS A 75 -12.72 -22.02 7.01
CA CYS A 75 -12.90 -23.42 6.62
C CYS A 75 -11.58 -24.16 6.35
N GLU A 76 -11.34 -25.26 7.09
CA GLU A 76 -10.12 -26.10 7.04
C GLU A 76 -9.68 -26.53 5.61
N ILE A 77 -10.59 -26.49 4.64
CA ILE A 77 -10.37 -26.89 3.25
C ILE A 77 -9.73 -25.76 2.41
N GLN A 78 -9.98 -24.47 2.70
CA GLN A 78 -9.35 -23.33 2.01
C GLN A 78 -7.98 -22.95 2.60
N ILE A 79 -7.76 -23.27 3.89
CA ILE A 79 -6.50 -23.04 4.57
C ILE A 79 -5.42 -23.90 3.91
N ARG A 80 -5.61 -25.22 3.80
CA ARG A 80 -4.56 -26.16 3.33
C ARG A 80 -4.00 -25.90 1.93
N SER A 81 -4.76 -25.31 1.00
CA SER A 81 -4.25 -24.98 -0.34
C SER A 81 -3.41 -23.71 -0.39
N ASN A 82 -3.34 -22.91 0.69
CA ASN A 82 -2.53 -21.69 0.75
C ASN A 82 -1.20 -21.88 1.49
N PHE A 83 -0.95 -23.09 1.99
CA PHE A 83 0.31 -23.46 2.63
C PHE A 83 1.04 -24.47 1.76
N TYR A 84 2.35 -24.29 1.64
CA TYR A 84 3.24 -25.34 1.14
C TYR A 84 4.39 -25.52 2.12
N SER A 85 4.86 -26.76 2.28
CA SER A 85 6.00 -27.05 3.14
C SER A 85 7.19 -27.48 2.30
N LYS A 86 8.33 -26.82 2.52
CA LYS A 86 9.61 -27.17 1.90
C LYS A 86 10.70 -27.11 2.96
N ASP A 87 11.51 -28.16 3.04
CA ASP A 87 12.63 -28.27 4.00
C ASP A 87 12.21 -28.06 5.48
N GLY A 88 10.99 -28.47 5.84
CA GLY A 88 10.45 -28.31 7.19
C GLY A 88 10.03 -26.88 7.55
N ILE A 89 9.97 -25.97 6.57
CA ILE A 89 9.42 -24.63 6.68
C ILE A 89 8.06 -24.59 5.98
N THR A 90 7.06 -24.08 6.68
CA THR A 90 5.73 -23.82 6.14
C THR A 90 5.68 -22.41 5.58
N TYR A 91 5.30 -22.29 4.32
CA TYR A 91 5.15 -21.03 3.64
C TYR A 91 3.67 -20.69 3.45
N VAL A 92 3.32 -19.42 3.60
CA VAL A 92 1.96 -18.88 3.44
C VAL A 92 1.94 -17.95 2.23
N GLY A 93 0.93 -18.12 1.37
CA GLY A 93 0.65 -17.22 0.25
C GLY A 93 1.03 -17.78 -1.13
N ALA A 94 0.77 -16.98 -2.15
CA ALA A 94 0.84 -17.32 -3.56
C ALA A 94 2.24 -17.74 -4.03
N THR A 95 2.48 -19.03 -4.28
CA THR A 95 3.66 -19.50 -5.02
C THR A 95 3.35 -19.85 -6.47
N PRO A 96 4.37 -19.88 -7.35
CA PRO A 96 4.20 -20.35 -8.74
C PRO A 96 3.59 -21.74 -8.87
N GLU A 97 3.72 -22.59 -7.84
CA GLU A 97 3.37 -24.01 -7.90
C GLU A 97 2.01 -24.37 -7.27
N ASN A 98 1.21 -23.40 -6.78
CA ASN A 98 0.04 -23.70 -5.94
C ASN A 98 -1.25 -22.93 -6.34
N PRO A 99 -2.41 -23.61 -6.58
CA PRO A 99 -3.69 -22.98 -6.93
C PRO A 99 -4.32 -22.04 -5.87
N GLY A 100 -3.74 -21.91 -4.67
CA GLY A 100 -4.12 -20.93 -3.65
C GLY A 100 -3.94 -19.45 -4.04
N GLN A 101 -3.33 -19.16 -5.20
CA GLN A 101 -3.03 -17.80 -5.69
C GLN A 101 -4.23 -16.85 -5.68
N LEU A 102 -5.42 -17.30 -6.10
CA LEU A 102 -6.59 -16.42 -6.18
C LEU A 102 -7.11 -16.00 -4.80
N ALA A 103 -7.10 -16.90 -3.82
CA ALA A 103 -7.57 -16.58 -2.48
C ALA A 103 -6.61 -15.63 -1.75
N ASP A 104 -5.29 -15.89 -1.87
CA ASP A 104 -4.25 -15.03 -1.31
C ASP A 104 -4.25 -13.64 -1.97
N ALA A 105 -4.27 -13.57 -3.30
CA ALA A 105 -4.35 -12.30 -4.02
C ALA A 105 -5.59 -11.47 -3.61
N LEU A 106 -6.75 -12.13 -3.44
CA LEU A 106 -7.98 -11.47 -3.01
C LEU A 106 -7.90 -10.93 -1.58
N ILE A 107 -7.36 -11.69 -0.62
CA ILE A 107 -7.26 -11.19 0.75
C ILE A 107 -6.25 -10.05 0.85
N ARG A 108 -5.09 -10.21 0.21
CA ARG A 108 -4.10 -9.15 0.17
C ARG A 108 -4.75 -7.87 -0.40
N PHE A 109 -5.49 -7.97 -1.51
CA PHE A 109 -6.08 -6.81 -2.18
C PHE A 109 -7.12 -6.13 -1.29
N LYS A 110 -7.94 -6.92 -0.60
CA LYS A 110 -8.91 -6.41 0.38
C LYS A 110 -8.22 -5.67 1.51
N LEU A 111 -7.13 -6.21 2.05
CA LEU A 111 -6.41 -5.62 3.17
C LEU A 111 -5.66 -4.35 2.77
N GLU A 112 -5.02 -4.35 1.61
CA GLU A 112 -4.38 -3.17 1.03
C GLU A 112 -5.40 -2.06 0.78
N HIS A 113 -6.51 -2.36 0.08
CA HIS A 113 -7.54 -1.38 -0.19
C HIS A 113 -8.17 -0.83 1.09
N SER A 114 -8.38 -1.69 2.09
CA SER A 114 -8.83 -1.26 3.42
C SER A 114 -7.81 -0.35 4.10
N LEU A 115 -6.52 -0.68 4.04
CA LEU A 115 -5.45 0.12 4.60
C LEU A 115 -5.38 1.50 3.92
N LEU A 116 -5.33 1.53 2.59
CA LEU A 116 -5.31 2.76 1.81
C LEU A 116 -6.54 3.63 2.10
N SER A 117 -7.72 3.04 2.22
CA SER A 117 -8.95 3.76 2.61
C SER A 117 -8.81 4.40 3.99
N CYS A 118 -8.24 3.70 4.96
CA CYS A 118 -7.94 4.23 6.29
C CYS A 118 -6.89 5.34 6.26
N LEU A 119 -5.81 5.18 5.50
CA LEU A 119 -4.74 6.18 5.37
C LEU A 119 -5.23 7.46 4.70
N LEU A 120 -6.08 7.35 3.68
CA LEU A 120 -6.71 8.51 3.04
C LEU A 120 -7.66 9.24 3.98
N LYS A 121 -8.35 8.51 4.85
CA LYS A 121 -9.16 9.13 5.91
C LYS A 121 -8.28 9.86 6.93
N GLN A 122 -7.23 9.20 7.42
CA GLN A 122 -6.26 9.78 8.34
C GLN A 122 -5.62 11.05 7.75
N GLN A 123 -5.21 11.01 6.49
CA GLN A 123 -4.63 12.17 5.80
C GLN A 123 -5.59 13.37 5.77
N LYS A 124 -6.88 13.15 5.52
CA LYS A 124 -7.89 14.22 5.60
C LYS A 124 -8.02 14.78 7.01
N GLU A 125 -8.01 13.92 8.03
CA GLU A 125 -8.04 14.32 9.43
C GLU A 125 -6.80 15.14 9.81
N ASP A 126 -5.62 14.72 9.39
CA ASP A 126 -4.35 15.40 9.62
C ASP A 126 -4.30 16.80 9.00
N LEU A 127 -4.83 16.96 7.78
CA LEU A 127 -4.88 18.25 7.08
C LEU A 127 -5.81 19.26 7.77
N CYS A 128 -6.82 18.77 8.49
CA CYS A 128 -7.74 19.58 9.28
C CYS A 128 -7.37 19.65 10.77
N ALA A 129 -6.35 18.90 11.21
CA ALA A 129 -5.94 18.87 12.59
C ALA A 129 -5.33 20.21 13.01
N PRO A 130 -5.53 20.64 14.27
CA PRO A 130 -4.87 21.83 14.79
C PRO A 130 -3.36 21.61 14.81
N LEU A 131 -2.60 22.65 14.47
CA LEU A 131 -1.16 22.65 14.67
C LEU A 131 -0.85 22.56 16.16
N GLU A 132 -0.14 21.50 16.56
CA GLU A 132 0.35 21.38 17.94
C GLU A 132 1.38 22.47 18.28
N HIS A 133 2.08 22.99 17.26
CA HIS A 133 3.16 23.95 17.41
C HIS A 133 3.00 25.07 16.39
N GLU A 134 2.56 26.25 16.84
CA GLU A 134 2.41 27.44 15.98
C GLU A 134 3.76 27.98 15.46
N LYS A 135 4.86 27.68 16.16
CA LYS A 135 6.19 28.16 15.85
C LYS A 135 7.04 27.13 15.11
N CYS A 136 7.79 27.59 14.12
CA CYS A 136 8.77 26.81 13.39
C CYS A 136 9.89 26.30 14.31
N PHE A 137 10.24 25.01 14.23
CA PHE A 137 11.36 24.47 15.01
C PHE A 137 12.75 24.94 14.54
N ILE A 138 12.86 25.54 13.36
CA ILE A 138 14.11 26.08 12.80
C ILE A 138 14.28 27.57 13.19
N CYS A 139 13.35 28.46 12.81
CA CYS A 139 13.48 29.90 13.10
C CYS A 139 12.72 30.41 14.32
N ASN A 140 11.85 29.60 14.94
CA ASN A 140 10.98 30.01 16.06
C ASN A 140 9.96 31.13 15.71
N GLU A 141 9.77 31.43 14.43
CA GLU A 141 8.72 32.33 13.94
C GLU A 141 7.40 31.60 13.76
N ALA A 142 6.29 32.35 13.66
CA ALA A 142 4.99 31.78 13.36
C ALA A 142 4.99 31.16 11.95
N ALA A 143 4.61 29.88 11.86
CA ALA A 143 4.73 29.09 10.62
C ALA A 143 3.38 28.80 9.94
N GLY A 144 2.28 29.37 10.44
CA GLY A 144 0.94 29.21 9.88
C GLY A 144 -0.08 28.72 10.91
N GLN A 145 -1.30 28.45 10.43
CA GLN A 145 -2.42 27.94 11.23
C GLN A 145 -2.81 26.49 10.88
N SER A 146 -2.25 25.94 9.79
CA SER A 146 -2.49 24.57 9.32
C SER A 146 -1.19 23.85 8.95
N TYR A 147 -1.20 22.51 8.92
CA TYR A 147 -0.03 21.73 8.50
C TYR A 147 0.45 22.05 7.08
N PRO A 148 -0.42 22.25 6.06
CA PRO A 148 0.02 22.68 4.73
C PRO A 148 0.79 24.01 4.74
N GLU A 149 0.34 24.99 5.51
CA GLU A 149 1.03 26.27 5.66
C GLU A 149 2.38 26.10 6.37
N TYR A 150 2.40 25.27 7.41
CA TYR A 150 3.62 24.94 8.15
C TYR A 150 4.67 24.29 7.24
N LEU A 151 4.28 23.31 6.44
CA LEU A 151 5.15 22.66 5.46
C LEU A 151 5.62 23.66 4.39
N ALA A 152 4.74 24.53 3.90
CA ALA A 152 5.12 25.57 2.95
C ALA A 152 6.10 26.59 3.54
N HIS A 153 5.99 26.92 4.82
CA HIS A 153 6.96 27.75 5.54
C HIS A 153 8.33 27.07 5.63
N LEU A 154 8.37 25.77 5.96
CA LEU A 154 9.63 25.01 6.01
C LEU A 154 10.34 24.99 4.65
N ASP A 155 9.59 24.79 3.57
CA ASP A 155 10.14 24.81 2.21
C ASP A 155 10.62 26.23 1.83
N LYS A 156 9.74 27.24 1.93
CA LYS A 156 10.08 28.60 1.47
C LYS A 156 11.15 29.30 2.31
N SER A 157 11.08 29.19 3.63
CA SER A 157 11.95 29.94 4.55
C SER A 157 13.26 29.22 4.84
N HIS A 158 13.28 27.89 4.72
CA HIS A 158 14.43 27.06 5.11
C HIS A 158 14.93 26.12 4.01
N GLY A 159 14.22 26.02 2.88
CA GLY A 159 14.51 25.05 1.83
C GLY A 159 14.25 23.62 2.25
N LEU A 160 13.60 23.39 3.39
CA LEU A 160 13.36 22.06 3.94
C LEU A 160 12.16 21.41 3.25
N VAL A 161 12.45 20.56 2.26
CA VAL A 161 11.45 19.87 1.45
C VAL A 161 11.11 18.53 2.11
N LEU A 162 9.91 18.44 2.70
CA LEU A 162 9.37 17.20 3.27
C LEU A 162 8.42 16.46 2.32
N GLY A 163 7.96 17.11 1.26
CA GLY A 163 6.91 16.61 0.36
C GLY A 163 5.66 17.46 0.42
N LYS A 164 4.70 17.16 -0.46
CA LYS A 164 3.42 17.87 -0.50
C LYS A 164 2.52 17.34 0.60
N ALA A 165 1.76 18.23 1.25
CA ALA A 165 0.91 17.88 2.39
C ALA A 165 -0.07 16.72 2.10
N TYR A 166 -0.61 16.67 0.87
CA TYR A 166 -1.53 15.62 0.45
C TYR A 166 -0.87 14.26 0.15
N ASN A 167 0.46 14.18 0.07
CA ASN A 167 1.19 12.93 -0.06
C ASN A 167 1.70 12.42 1.30
N LEU A 168 1.40 13.13 2.38
CA LEU A 168 1.83 12.81 3.73
C LEU A 168 0.65 12.35 4.58
N VAL A 169 0.94 11.45 5.52
CA VAL A 169 0.02 10.93 6.53
C VAL A 169 0.71 10.93 7.89
N PHE A 170 -0.10 10.96 8.96
CA PHE A 170 0.32 11.14 10.34
C PHE A 170 1.10 12.45 10.56
N LEU A 171 0.65 13.55 9.94
CA LEU A 171 1.36 14.85 9.99
C LEU A 171 1.71 15.34 11.41
N PRO A 172 0.80 15.28 12.42
CA PRO A 172 1.14 15.68 13.78
C PRO A 172 2.32 14.88 14.34
N GLU A 173 2.29 13.55 14.19
CA GLU A 173 3.35 12.66 14.63
C GLU A 173 4.65 12.94 13.86
N PHE A 174 4.57 13.08 12.54
CA PHE A 174 5.73 13.32 11.68
C PHE A 174 6.49 14.59 12.08
N ILE A 175 5.77 15.70 12.26
CA ILE A 175 6.35 16.97 12.69
C ILE A 175 6.94 16.84 14.11
N ALA A 176 6.26 16.14 15.01
CA ALA A 176 6.77 15.89 16.36
C ALA A 176 8.08 15.08 16.35
N VAL A 177 8.19 14.05 15.50
CA VAL A 177 9.41 13.24 15.36
C VAL A 177 10.57 14.07 14.82
N LEU A 178 10.34 14.85 13.75
CA LEU A 178 11.36 15.75 13.18
C LEU A 178 11.83 16.78 14.22
N ARG A 179 10.89 17.38 14.94
CA ARG A 179 11.16 18.34 16.01
C ARG A 179 11.97 17.71 17.15
N ASN A 180 11.63 16.50 17.59
CA ASN A 180 12.38 15.79 18.61
C ASN A 180 13.81 15.46 18.14
N ARG A 181 13.97 15.01 16.89
CA ARG A 181 15.29 14.71 16.31
C ARG A 181 16.20 15.93 16.30
N LEU A 182 15.68 17.10 15.93
CA LEU A 182 16.44 18.34 15.85
C LEU A 182 16.65 19.01 17.22
N LEU A 183 15.63 19.07 18.07
CA LEU A 183 15.66 19.88 19.30
C LEU A 183 16.08 19.10 20.55
N LYS A 184 15.80 17.79 20.62
CA LYS A 184 16.13 16.95 21.79
C LYS A 184 17.34 16.08 21.51
N ASN A 185 17.37 15.40 20.37
CA ASN A 185 18.50 14.53 20.03
C ASN A 185 19.67 15.33 19.46
N LEU A 186 19.42 16.57 19.02
CA LEU A 186 20.42 17.46 18.43
C LEU A 186 21.10 16.84 17.21
N CYS A 187 20.37 16.06 16.42
CA CYS A 187 20.90 15.37 15.25
C CYS A 187 20.30 15.92 13.95
N CYS A 188 21.14 16.03 12.92
CA CYS A 188 20.70 16.45 11.59
C CYS A 188 19.81 15.37 10.96
N ILE A 189 18.66 15.78 10.41
CA ILE A 189 17.69 14.91 9.72
C ILE A 189 18.18 14.29 8.42
N PHE A 190 19.29 14.78 7.85
CA PHE A 190 19.82 14.31 6.56
C PHE A 190 21.05 13.41 6.70
N CYS A 191 21.98 13.75 7.60
CA CYS A 191 23.28 13.09 7.70
C CYS A 191 23.52 12.39 9.05
N ASP A 192 22.55 12.44 9.95
CA ASP A 192 22.54 11.76 11.26
C ASP A 192 23.66 12.16 12.23
N ASN A 193 24.49 13.14 11.86
CA ASN A 193 25.46 13.73 12.78
C ASN A 193 24.73 14.46 13.91
N CYS A 194 25.20 14.26 15.14
CA CYS A 194 24.68 14.90 16.34
C CYS A 194 25.64 15.99 16.84
N PHE A 195 25.07 17.01 17.48
CA PHE A 195 25.75 18.24 17.84
C PHE A 195 25.51 18.59 19.31
N GLU A 196 26.32 19.51 19.84
CA GLU A 196 26.25 19.93 21.25
C GLU A 196 25.08 20.88 21.54
N SER A 197 24.56 21.56 20.51
CA SER A 197 23.48 22.54 20.68
C SER A 197 22.57 22.62 19.46
N VAL A 198 21.34 23.09 19.69
CA VAL A 198 20.35 23.33 18.63
C VAL A 198 20.87 24.31 17.58
N ASP A 199 21.60 25.34 18.00
CA ASP A 199 22.17 26.33 17.10
C ASP A 199 23.25 25.70 16.20
N ALA A 200 24.07 24.80 16.74
CA ALA A 200 25.06 24.06 15.95
C ALA A 200 24.40 23.19 14.87
N VAL A 201 23.29 22.51 15.19
CA VAL A 201 22.49 21.75 14.20
C VAL A 201 21.97 22.68 13.11
N LYS A 202 21.38 23.83 13.48
CA LYS A 202 20.82 24.80 12.53
C LYS A 202 21.88 25.39 11.61
N THR A 203 23.01 25.84 12.17
CA THR A 203 24.13 26.36 11.38
C THR A 203 24.70 25.30 10.45
N HIS A 204 24.80 24.04 10.91
CA HIS A 204 25.21 22.92 10.06
C HIS A 204 24.25 22.71 8.88
N MET A 205 22.94 22.64 9.16
CA MET A 205 21.92 22.42 8.14
C MET A 205 21.90 23.54 7.11
N GLN A 206 21.99 24.81 7.55
CA GLN A 206 22.02 25.96 6.66
C GLN A 206 23.31 26.01 5.82
N GLY A 207 24.46 25.78 6.45
CA GLY A 207 25.78 25.84 5.79
C GLY A 207 25.98 24.73 4.77
N LYS A 208 25.58 23.49 5.09
CA LYS A 208 25.69 22.33 4.18
C LYS A 208 24.46 22.10 3.31
N ARG A 209 23.39 22.88 3.49
CA ARG A 209 22.09 22.71 2.82
C ARG A 209 21.51 21.30 2.99
N HIS A 210 21.62 20.75 4.19
CA HIS A 210 20.97 19.50 4.58
C HIS A 210 19.48 19.75 4.86
N ALA A 211 18.73 19.96 3.78
CA ALA A 211 17.35 20.42 3.81
C ALA A 211 16.36 19.36 3.26
N ARG A 212 16.73 18.09 3.38
CA ARG A 212 15.88 16.94 3.05
C ARG A 212 16.04 15.89 4.13
N ILE A 213 15.10 14.95 4.20
CA ILE A 213 15.25 13.76 5.02
C ILE A 213 16.32 12.87 4.40
N ASN A 214 17.08 12.15 5.24
CA ASN A 214 18.04 11.14 4.80
C ASN A 214 17.32 10.09 3.94
N PRO A 215 17.66 9.93 2.64
CA PRO A 215 17.01 8.96 1.78
C PRO A 215 17.23 7.49 2.20
N LEU A 216 18.22 7.24 3.05
CA LEU A 216 18.52 5.90 3.56
C LEU A 216 17.79 5.60 4.89
N ASP A 217 17.13 6.60 5.48
CA ASP A 217 16.39 6.42 6.73
C ASP A 217 14.95 6.02 6.44
N THR A 218 14.74 4.71 6.37
CA THR A 218 13.43 4.08 6.11
C THR A 218 12.42 4.29 7.25
N SER A 219 12.84 4.81 8.41
CA SER A 219 11.92 5.08 9.52
C SER A 219 10.87 6.15 9.19
N PHE A 220 11.16 7.00 8.20
CA PHE A 220 10.25 8.03 7.72
C PHE A 220 9.31 7.56 6.62
N ASP A 221 9.54 6.38 6.03
CA ASP A 221 8.76 5.90 4.88
C ASP A 221 7.28 5.75 5.20
N LYS A 222 6.93 5.45 6.45
CA LYS A 222 5.55 5.33 6.94
C LYS A 222 4.73 6.62 6.86
N TYR A 223 5.38 7.78 6.72
CA TYR A 223 4.69 9.06 6.60
C TYR A 223 4.30 9.40 5.16
N TYR A 224 4.75 8.61 4.17
CA TYR A 224 4.54 8.89 2.75
C TYR A 224 3.50 7.91 2.16
N LEU A 225 2.38 8.46 1.67
CA LEU A 225 1.29 7.66 1.10
C LEU A 225 1.73 6.79 -0.09
N ILE A 226 2.68 7.28 -0.90
CA ILE A 226 3.19 6.55 -2.06
C ILE A 226 3.82 5.20 -1.69
N ASN A 227 4.38 5.08 -0.49
CA ASN A 227 4.99 3.83 -0.04
C ASN A 227 3.96 2.74 0.30
N TYR A 228 2.68 3.10 0.39
CA TYR A 228 1.57 2.16 0.57
C TYR A 228 0.86 1.81 -0.74
N GLN A 229 1.22 2.47 -1.84
CA GLN A 229 0.66 2.25 -3.17
C GLN A 229 1.68 1.45 -3.97
N ASP A 230 1.51 0.14 -4.05
CA ASP A 230 2.40 -0.70 -4.85
C ASP A 230 1.77 -0.95 -6.24
N ASP A 231 2.29 -0.31 -7.28
CA ASP A 231 1.89 -0.57 -8.67
C ASP A 231 2.26 -2.01 -9.10
N ASN A 232 3.14 -2.68 -8.35
CA ASN A 232 3.67 -4.01 -8.68
C ASN A 232 2.79 -5.17 -8.18
N TRP A 233 1.62 -4.85 -7.62
CA TRP A 233 0.65 -5.84 -7.14
C TRP A 233 -0.01 -6.62 -8.29
N HIS A 234 -0.16 -5.98 -9.45
CA HIS A 234 -0.67 -6.62 -10.66
C HIS A 234 0.51 -7.28 -11.36
N GLY A 235 0.73 -8.56 -11.02
CA GLY A 235 1.92 -9.31 -11.37
C GLY A 235 2.54 -8.99 -12.73
N ALA A 236 3.86 -8.83 -12.72
CA ALA A 236 4.77 -8.77 -13.85
C ALA A 236 4.16 -9.21 -15.20
N VAL A 237 3.55 -8.24 -15.88
CA VAL A 237 3.53 -8.19 -17.33
C VAL A 237 4.43 -7.02 -17.67
N ASP A 238 5.61 -7.39 -18.15
CA ASP A 238 6.62 -6.49 -18.70
C ASP A 238 5.95 -5.50 -19.66
N SER A 239 5.90 -4.23 -19.27
CA SER A 239 5.76 -3.12 -20.22
C SER A 239 6.31 -1.87 -19.57
N ASP A 240 7.52 -1.52 -19.98
CA ASP A 240 7.95 -0.13 -20.10
C ASP A 240 6.76 0.73 -20.58
N SER A 241 6.19 1.51 -19.66
CA SER A 241 5.31 2.62 -19.99
C SER A 241 5.55 3.71 -18.98
N SER A 242 6.63 4.45 -19.23
CA SER A 242 6.72 5.89 -19.07
C SER A 242 5.40 6.54 -18.66
N TRP A 243 5.41 7.20 -17.51
CA TRP A 243 4.39 8.14 -17.02
C TRP A 243 4.15 9.26 -18.04
N GLY A 244 3.39 8.93 -19.09
CA GLY A 244 2.97 9.82 -20.15
C GLY A 244 1.80 10.68 -19.69
N GLU A 245 2.04 11.97 -19.72
CA GLU A 245 1.10 13.10 -19.59
C GLU A 245 -0.32 12.78 -20.08
N TRP A 246 -1.32 12.98 -19.21
CA TRP A 246 -2.72 12.96 -19.58
C TRP A 246 -3.00 14.07 -20.59
N GLN A 247 -3.09 13.72 -21.88
CA GLN A 247 -3.83 14.51 -22.85
C GLN A 247 -5.24 13.91 -22.95
N GLU A 248 -6.23 14.64 -22.46
CA GLU A 248 -7.63 14.40 -22.80
C GLU A 248 -7.83 14.67 -24.30
N SER A 249 -7.94 13.61 -25.10
CA SER A 249 -8.54 13.71 -26.43
C SER A 249 -9.24 12.42 -26.85
N ASP A 250 -10.51 12.61 -27.22
CA ASP A 250 -11.40 11.77 -28.02
C ASP A 250 -12.07 10.55 -27.36
N THR A 251 -13.39 10.69 -27.23
CA THR A 251 -14.42 9.71 -26.85
C THR A 251 -14.21 8.34 -27.48
N GLU A 252 -13.64 7.40 -26.73
CA GLU A 252 -13.64 5.98 -27.08
C GLU A 252 -15.05 5.41 -26.98
N LYS A 253 -15.51 4.72 -28.03
CA LYS A 253 -16.81 4.03 -28.04
C LYS A 253 -16.75 2.76 -27.18
N ILE A 254 -17.82 2.52 -26.44
CA ILE A 254 -17.98 1.42 -25.50
C ILE A 254 -18.43 0.17 -26.26
N LYS A 255 -17.64 -0.91 -26.25
CA LYS A 255 -17.97 -2.14 -26.96
C LYS A 255 -18.84 -3.08 -26.15
N CYS A 256 -19.77 -3.79 -26.82
CA CYS A 256 -20.50 -4.88 -26.19
C CYS A 256 -19.58 -6.07 -25.84
N LEU A 257 -20.01 -6.84 -24.86
CA LEU A 257 -19.30 -8.01 -24.35
C LEU A 257 -19.53 -9.28 -25.19
N PHE A 258 -20.65 -9.37 -25.89
CA PHE A 258 -21.13 -10.60 -26.55
C PHE A 258 -21.28 -10.48 -28.07
N ASP A 259 -21.20 -9.26 -28.61
CA ASP A 259 -21.25 -8.98 -30.03
C ASP A 259 -20.37 -7.79 -30.42
N ASP A 260 -20.28 -7.52 -31.72
CA ASP A 260 -19.43 -6.49 -32.29
C ASP A 260 -20.10 -5.09 -32.34
N GLN A 261 -21.12 -4.85 -31.51
CA GLN A 261 -21.78 -3.54 -31.47
C GLN A 261 -21.06 -2.56 -30.53
N ASP A 262 -20.90 -1.33 -31.01
CA ASP A 262 -20.26 -0.21 -30.30
C ASP A 262 -21.30 0.84 -29.90
N PHE A 263 -21.19 1.35 -28.68
CA PHE A 263 -22.11 2.29 -28.05
C PHE A 263 -21.38 3.57 -27.63
N ASN A 264 -22.08 4.70 -27.65
CA ASN A 264 -21.50 5.97 -27.20
C ASN A 264 -21.82 6.28 -25.73
N ASP A 265 -22.80 5.59 -25.16
CA ASP A 265 -23.24 5.74 -23.78
C ASP A 265 -23.35 4.37 -23.10
N PHE A 266 -23.00 4.32 -21.81
CA PHE A 266 -23.15 3.15 -20.97
C PHE A 266 -24.63 2.80 -20.73
N ASP A 267 -25.53 3.79 -20.70
CA ASP A 267 -26.95 3.52 -20.48
C ASP A 267 -27.58 2.79 -21.69
N ASP A 268 -27.20 3.12 -22.93
CA ASP A 268 -27.65 2.40 -24.13
C ASP A 268 -27.22 0.93 -24.12
N LEU A 269 -26.00 0.65 -23.63
CA LEU A 269 -25.47 -0.71 -23.52
C LEU A 269 -26.10 -1.49 -22.35
N PHE A 270 -26.18 -0.89 -21.16
CA PHE A 270 -26.60 -1.58 -19.93
C PHE A 270 -28.11 -1.64 -19.71
N GLU A 271 -28.87 -0.62 -20.15
CA GLU A 271 -30.33 -0.60 -20.02
C GLU A 271 -31.05 -1.09 -21.27
N GLY A 272 -30.44 -0.93 -22.46
CA GLY A 272 -31.02 -1.35 -23.73
C GLY A 272 -30.47 -2.68 -24.25
N HIS A 273 -29.24 -2.66 -24.76
CA HIS A 273 -28.70 -3.76 -25.58
C HIS A 273 -28.50 -5.07 -24.82
N LEU A 274 -27.84 -5.03 -23.65
CA LEU A 274 -27.56 -6.24 -22.87
C LEU A 274 -28.84 -6.94 -22.36
N PRO A 275 -29.86 -6.23 -21.84
CA PRO A 275 -31.11 -6.87 -21.44
C PRO A 275 -31.98 -7.36 -22.60
N GLU A 276 -32.09 -6.59 -23.69
CA GLU A 276 -33.03 -6.88 -24.79
C GLU A 276 -32.51 -7.93 -25.78
N ILE A 277 -31.20 -7.88 -26.11
CA ILE A 277 -30.59 -8.77 -27.09
C ILE A 277 -29.97 -10.01 -26.42
N HIS A 278 -29.26 -9.80 -25.30
CA HIS A 278 -28.50 -10.86 -24.62
C HIS A 278 -29.20 -11.42 -23.37
N GLY A 279 -30.40 -10.91 -23.04
CA GLY A 279 -31.15 -11.33 -21.85
C GLY A 279 -30.42 -11.07 -20.53
N LEU A 280 -29.38 -10.24 -20.54
CA LEU A 280 -28.46 -10.03 -19.42
C LEU A 280 -28.69 -8.67 -18.77
N ASP A 281 -29.47 -8.67 -17.70
CA ASP A 281 -29.69 -7.48 -16.88
C ASP A 281 -28.64 -7.37 -15.76
N LEU A 282 -27.53 -6.69 -16.08
CA LEU A 282 -26.41 -6.47 -15.15
C LEU A 282 -26.80 -5.59 -13.95
N LYS A 283 -27.75 -4.66 -14.10
CA LYS A 283 -28.25 -3.83 -12.98
C LYS A 283 -29.07 -4.68 -12.00
N LYS A 284 -29.88 -5.62 -12.50
CA LYS A 284 -30.62 -6.57 -11.66
C LYS A 284 -29.69 -7.56 -10.96
N ILE A 285 -28.69 -8.10 -11.64
CA ILE A 285 -27.66 -8.97 -11.03
C ILE A 285 -26.89 -8.19 -9.95
N SER A 286 -26.50 -6.95 -10.23
CA SER A 286 -25.84 -6.10 -9.24
C SER A 286 -26.69 -5.80 -8.00
N ARG A 287 -28.02 -5.70 -8.13
CA ARG A 287 -28.92 -5.42 -7.00
C ARG A 287 -29.34 -6.67 -6.22
N GLN A 288 -29.34 -7.84 -6.85
CA GLN A 288 -29.88 -9.07 -6.27
C GLN A 288 -28.81 -10.04 -5.75
N SER A 289 -27.58 -9.99 -6.27
CA SER A 289 -26.56 -11.00 -5.96
C SER A 289 -25.13 -10.50 -5.81
N LEU A 290 -24.87 -9.19 -5.92
CA LEU A 290 -23.52 -8.61 -5.79
C LEU A 290 -23.46 -7.54 -4.70
N HIS A 291 -22.40 -7.57 -3.90
CA HIS A 291 -22.22 -6.65 -2.77
C HIS A 291 -21.42 -5.39 -3.15
N SER A 292 -20.76 -5.37 -4.32
CA SER A 292 -19.97 -4.24 -4.80
C SER A 292 -19.86 -4.17 -6.33
N PHE A 293 -19.57 -2.97 -6.86
CA PHE A 293 -19.26 -2.74 -8.28
C PHE A 293 -18.09 -3.60 -8.79
N TYR A 294 -17.17 -3.97 -7.90
CA TYR A 294 -16.00 -4.81 -8.25
C TYR A 294 -16.38 -6.27 -8.54
N ASP A 295 -17.42 -6.79 -7.88
CA ASP A 295 -17.91 -8.15 -8.17
C ASP A 295 -18.56 -8.21 -9.56
N LEU A 296 -19.13 -7.09 -10.02
CA LEU A 296 -19.65 -6.94 -11.38
C LEU A 296 -18.51 -6.99 -12.41
N VAL A 297 -17.39 -6.30 -12.15
CA VAL A 297 -16.21 -6.31 -13.02
C VAL A 297 -15.61 -7.72 -13.12
N LYS A 298 -15.57 -8.49 -12.01
CA LYS A 298 -15.14 -9.90 -12.05
C LYS A 298 -16.04 -10.78 -12.90
N ILE A 299 -17.36 -10.60 -12.80
CA ILE A 299 -18.31 -11.36 -13.62
C ILE A 299 -18.16 -10.98 -15.10
N ILE A 300 -18.01 -9.70 -15.41
CA ILE A 300 -17.76 -9.23 -16.78
C ILE A 300 -16.46 -9.84 -17.32
N ASN A 301 -15.37 -9.85 -16.55
CA ASN A 301 -14.10 -10.41 -16.98
C ASN A 301 -14.15 -11.95 -17.13
N TYR A 302 -14.86 -12.64 -16.23
CA TYR A 302 -15.12 -14.07 -16.37
C TYR A 302 -15.94 -14.39 -17.63
N LEU A 303 -16.95 -13.57 -17.93
CA LEU A 303 -17.74 -13.70 -19.16
C LEU A 303 -16.88 -13.39 -20.40
N ARG A 304 -16.02 -12.36 -20.38
CA ARG A 304 -15.04 -12.06 -21.45
C ARG A 304 -14.17 -13.26 -21.74
N GLU A 305 -13.57 -13.83 -20.69
CA GLU A 305 -12.65 -14.96 -20.81
C GLU A 305 -13.37 -16.19 -21.38
N ARG A 306 -14.62 -16.45 -20.99
CA ARG A 306 -15.40 -17.58 -21.51
C ARG A 306 -15.92 -17.41 -22.93
N VAL A 307 -16.24 -16.19 -23.34
CA VAL A 307 -16.61 -15.86 -24.72
C VAL A 307 -15.37 -15.96 -25.64
N LEU A 308 -14.22 -15.45 -25.20
CA LEU A 308 -12.95 -15.55 -25.94
C LEU A 308 -12.46 -17.00 -26.11
N LEU A 309 -12.75 -17.87 -25.14
CA LEU A 309 -12.44 -19.31 -25.20
C LEU A 309 -13.49 -20.11 -25.99
N GLY A 310 -14.53 -19.48 -26.56
CA GLY A 310 -15.57 -20.13 -27.36
C GLY A 310 -16.48 -21.10 -26.57
N LEU A 311 -16.46 -21.03 -25.25
CA LEU A 311 -17.16 -21.97 -24.35
C LEU A 311 -18.60 -21.57 -24.02
N LEU A 312 -19.02 -20.36 -24.41
CA LEU A 312 -20.39 -19.86 -24.31
C LEU A 312 -20.84 -19.43 -25.70
N LEU A 313 -21.32 -20.38 -26.51
CA LEU A 313 -21.80 -20.08 -27.86
C LEU A 313 -23.32 -19.98 -28.00
N TYR A 314 -24.12 -20.34 -26.99
CA TYR A 314 -25.58 -20.11 -27.03
C TYR A 314 -26.14 -19.97 -25.61
N LEU A 315 -26.70 -18.80 -25.32
CA LEU A 315 -27.83 -18.62 -24.41
C LEU A 315 -28.98 -18.05 -25.23
#